data_AF-A0A1V6H4P7-F1
#
_entry.id   AF-A0A1V6H4P7-F1
#
_cell.length_a   1.000
_cell.length_b   1.000
_cell.length_c   1.000
_cell.angle_alpha   90.00
_cell.angle_beta   90.00
_cell.angle_gamma   90.00
#
_symmetry.space_group_name_H-M   'P 1'
#
loop_
_entity.id
_entity.type
_entity.pdbx_description
1 polymer ?
#
loop_
_entity_poly.entity_id
_entity_poly.type
_entity_poly.pdbx_seq_one_letter_code
_entity_poly.pdbx_strand_id
1 'polypeptide(L)'
;MKRKQENGADFAVTQLFFDNAVYHDFVAQARAAGVTIPLLPGIMPLSSARQIERFVALSGCSIPDTLRQAAAAEDVEEAGFRFALEQCRDLLARGAPGIHLYTLNQSSLSGRILAALRAENPGL
;
A
#
# COMPACT_ATOMS: atom_id res chain seq x y z
N MET A 1 -14.96 -9.21 7.58
CA MET A 1 -14.56 -7.94 8.23
C MET A 1 -15.51 -7.54 9.34
N LYS A 2 -16.82 -7.36 9.09
CA LYS A 2 -17.82 -6.96 10.09
C LYS A 2 -17.73 -7.72 11.42
N ARG A 3 -17.70 -9.05 11.39
CA ARG A 3 -17.54 -9.89 12.60
C ARG A 3 -16.28 -9.60 13.42
N LYS A 4 -15.17 -9.20 12.78
CA LYS A 4 -13.93 -8.83 13.49
C LYS A 4 -14.13 -7.52 14.27
N GLN A 5 -14.78 -6.54 13.67
CA GLN A 5 -15.15 -5.29 14.34
C GLN A 5 -16.15 -5.54 15.49
N GLU A 6 -17.20 -6.33 15.25
CA GLU A 6 -18.20 -6.68 16.28
C GLU A 6 -17.57 -7.39 17.48
N ASN A 7 -16.43 -8.04 17.28
CA ASN A 7 -15.64 -8.68 18.33
C ASN A 7 -14.54 -7.76 18.94
N GLY A 8 -14.58 -6.45 18.68
CA GLY A 8 -13.73 -5.46 19.35
C GLY A 8 -12.45 -5.05 18.62
N ALA A 9 -12.32 -5.30 17.32
CA ALA A 9 -11.19 -4.74 16.57
C ALA A 9 -11.34 -3.22 16.39
N ASP A 10 -10.32 -2.44 16.72
CA ASP A 10 -10.35 -0.96 16.62
C ASP A 10 -9.98 -0.42 15.24
N PHE A 11 -9.18 -1.15 14.47
CA PHE A 11 -8.81 -0.85 13.10
C PHE A 11 -8.43 -2.14 12.37
N ALA A 12 -8.25 -2.05 11.06
CA ALA A 12 -7.67 -3.13 10.26
C ALA A 12 -6.65 -2.60 9.27
N VAL A 13 -5.70 -3.46 8.92
CA VAL A 13 -4.74 -3.24 7.84
C VAL A 13 -5.09 -4.17 6.70
N THR A 14 -5.13 -3.67 5.46
CA THR A 14 -5.37 -4.51 4.29
C THR A 14 -4.14 -5.35 3.99
N GLN A 15 -4.35 -6.47 3.29
CA GLN A 15 -3.24 -7.12 2.61
C GLN A 15 -2.64 -6.18 1.54
N LEU A 16 -1.42 -6.47 1.08
CA LEU A 16 -0.77 -5.75 -0.01
C LEU A 16 -1.64 -5.69 -1.28
N PHE A 17 -1.53 -4.59 -2.01
CA PHE A 17 -2.16 -4.36 -3.30
C PHE A 17 -1.32 -3.38 -4.12
N PHE A 18 -1.51 -3.38 -5.44
CA PHE A 18 -0.76 -2.52 -6.37
C PHE A 18 -1.65 -1.52 -7.12
N ASP A 19 -2.97 -1.65 -6.99
CA ASP A 19 -3.94 -0.75 -7.59
C ASP A 19 -4.79 -0.11 -6.48
N ASN A 20 -4.74 1.22 -6.38
CA ASN A 20 -5.48 1.97 -5.38
C ASN A 20 -6.99 1.85 -5.58
N ALA A 21 -7.48 1.65 -6.81
CA ALA A 21 -8.90 1.42 -7.07
C ALA A 21 -9.39 0.18 -6.31
N VAL A 22 -8.61 -0.90 -6.30
CA VAL A 22 -8.93 -2.12 -5.55
C VAL A 22 -9.09 -1.85 -4.05
N TYR A 23 -8.21 -1.02 -3.47
CA TYR A 23 -8.35 -0.61 -2.07
C TYR A 23 -9.65 0.19 -1.83
N HIS A 24 -9.94 1.18 -2.66
CA HIS A 24 -11.12 2.02 -2.49
C HIS A 24 -12.43 1.24 -2.71
N ASP A 25 -12.47 0.34 -3.68
CA ASP A 25 -13.60 -0.55 -3.93
C ASP A 25 -13.83 -1.49 -2.74
N PHE A 26 -12.75 -2.03 -2.16
CA PHE A 26 -12.82 -2.82 -0.94
C PHE A 26 -13.37 -2.00 0.24
N VAL A 27 -12.89 -0.76 0.42
CA VAL A 27 -13.38 0.13 1.47
C VAL A 27 -14.88 0.41 1.25
N ALA A 28 -15.31 0.75 0.04
CA ALA A 28 -16.71 1.00 -0.28
C ALA A 28 -17.61 -0.20 0.05
N GLN A 29 -17.19 -1.41 -0.34
CA GLN A 29 -17.90 -2.65 -0.02
C GLN A 29 -17.94 -2.92 1.49
N ALA A 30 -16.83 -2.68 2.20
CA ALA A 30 -16.78 -2.83 3.65
C ALA A 30 -17.70 -1.83 4.36
N ARG A 31 -17.77 -0.58 3.89
CA ARG A 31 -18.70 0.44 4.40
C ARG A 31 -20.15 0.04 4.14
N ALA A 32 -20.48 -0.44 2.94
CA ALA A 32 -21.82 -0.95 2.62
C ALA A 32 -22.23 -2.12 3.52
N ALA A 33 -21.26 -2.93 3.99
CA ALA A 33 -21.49 -4.02 4.94
C ALA A 33 -21.54 -3.58 6.43
N GLY A 34 -21.45 -2.28 6.72
CA GLY A 34 -21.53 -1.72 8.07
C GLY A 34 -20.21 -1.71 8.86
N VAL A 35 -19.06 -1.88 8.20
CA VAL A 35 -17.75 -1.71 8.83
C VAL A 35 -17.47 -0.21 8.99
N THR A 36 -17.16 0.24 10.19
CA THR A 36 -16.93 1.66 10.54
C THR A 36 -15.51 1.92 11.03
N ILE A 37 -14.78 0.89 11.46
CA ILE A 37 -13.39 1.04 11.92
C ILE A 37 -12.47 1.54 10.80
N PRO A 38 -11.36 2.23 11.12
CA PRO A 38 -10.35 2.62 10.14
C PRO A 38 -9.79 1.40 9.41
N LEU A 39 -9.66 1.53 8.08
CA LEU A 39 -9.10 0.50 7.21
C LEU A 39 -7.82 1.07 6.58
N LEU A 40 -6.67 0.78 7.18
CA LEU A 40 -5.39 1.29 6.70
C LEU A 40 -4.92 0.46 5.49
N PRO A 41 -4.53 1.10 4.38
CA PRO A 41 -3.86 0.43 3.28
C PRO A 41 -2.49 -0.08 3.72
N GLY A 42 -2.23 -1.36 3.45
CA GLY A 42 -0.91 -1.99 3.60
C GLY A 42 -0.07 -1.83 2.34
N ILE A 43 1.01 -1.05 2.41
CA ILE A 43 1.87 -0.70 1.27
C ILE A 43 3.24 -1.32 1.44
N MET A 44 3.77 -1.91 0.38
CA MET A 44 5.09 -2.53 0.35
C MET A 44 5.97 -1.83 -0.69
N PRO A 45 7.01 -1.10 -0.24
CA PRO A 45 8.05 -0.62 -1.15
C PRO A 45 8.84 -1.82 -1.69
N LEU A 46 8.96 -1.91 -3.00
CA LEU A 46 9.63 -3.03 -3.66
C LEU A 46 11.06 -2.62 -4.03
N SER A 47 12.05 -3.44 -3.68
CA SER A 47 13.46 -3.15 -3.93
C SER A 47 14.12 -4.09 -4.95
N SER A 48 13.40 -5.09 -5.46
CA SER A 48 13.93 -6.01 -6.47
C SER A 48 12.84 -6.67 -7.31
N ALA A 49 13.19 -7.02 -8.57
CA ALA A 49 12.31 -7.75 -9.48
C ALA A 49 11.86 -9.10 -8.89
N ARG A 50 12.77 -9.78 -8.17
CA ARG A 50 12.46 -11.05 -7.48
C ARG A 50 11.38 -10.89 -6.41
N GLN A 51 11.40 -9.79 -5.64
CA GLN A 51 10.33 -9.52 -4.68
C GLN A 51 9.00 -9.30 -5.40
N ILE A 52 9.01 -8.51 -6.47
CA ILE A 52 7.83 -8.24 -7.30
C ILE A 52 7.20 -9.55 -7.78
N GLU A 53 7.98 -10.41 -8.44
CA GLU A 53 7.52 -11.71 -8.92
C GLU A 53 6.96 -12.61 -7.81
N ARG A 54 7.66 -12.67 -6.66
CA ARG A 54 7.23 -13.50 -5.53
C ARG A 54 5.89 -13.04 -4.96
N PHE A 55 5.71 -11.74 -4.73
CA PHE A 55 4.46 -11.23 -4.14
C PHE A 55 3.29 -11.32 -5.11
N VAL A 56 3.55 -11.15 -6.40
CA VAL A 56 2.56 -11.40 -7.45
C VAL A 56 2.09 -12.86 -7.40
N ALA A 57 3.02 -13.82 -7.41
CA ALA A 57 2.69 -15.24 -7.37
C ALA A 57 1.90 -15.64 -6.11
N LEU A 58 2.20 -15.01 -4.97
CA LEU A 58 1.48 -15.24 -3.71
C LEU A 58 0.11 -14.55 -3.65
N SER A 59 -0.06 -13.44 -4.38
CA SER A 59 -1.30 -12.67 -4.40
C SER A 59 -2.33 -13.17 -5.41
N GLY A 60 -1.93 -14.01 -6.37
CA GLY A 60 -2.82 -14.52 -7.42
C GLY A 60 -3.29 -13.46 -8.43
N CYS A 61 -2.72 -12.25 -8.39
CA CYS A 61 -3.10 -11.12 -9.24
C CYS A 61 -2.17 -10.96 -10.44
N SER A 62 -2.69 -10.38 -11.53
CA SER A 62 -1.88 -9.90 -12.64
C SER A 62 -1.01 -8.72 -12.20
N ILE A 63 0.27 -8.72 -12.60
CA ILE A 63 1.18 -7.59 -12.36
C ILE A 63 0.68 -6.35 -13.12
N PRO A 64 0.46 -5.20 -12.47
CA PRO A 64 0.22 -3.95 -13.19
C PRO A 64 1.42 -3.62 -14.08
N ASP A 65 1.19 -3.06 -15.27
CA ASP A 65 2.28 -2.76 -16.20
C ASP A 65 3.29 -1.77 -15.64
N THR A 66 2.84 -0.85 -14.78
CA THR A 66 3.71 0.06 -14.02
C THR A 66 4.71 -0.68 -13.15
N LEU A 67 4.31 -1.80 -12.55
CA LEU A 67 5.18 -2.63 -11.72
C LEU A 67 6.11 -3.52 -12.55
N ARG A 68 5.67 -3.97 -13.73
CA ARG A 68 6.58 -4.63 -14.70
C ARG A 68 7.66 -3.66 -15.20
N GLN A 69 7.28 -2.43 -15.50
CA GLN A 69 8.22 -1.38 -15.92
C GLN A 69 9.21 -1.08 -14.80
N ALA A 70 8.75 -0.99 -13.54
CA ALA A 70 9.63 -0.82 -12.39
C ALA A 70 10.61 -2.00 -12.22
N ALA A 71 10.14 -3.24 -12.44
CA ALA A 71 10.98 -4.44 -12.38
C ALA A 71 12.03 -4.51 -13.50
N ALA A 72 11.76 -3.87 -14.64
CA ALA A 72 12.64 -3.83 -15.81
C ALA A 72 13.55 -2.58 -15.86
N ALA A 73 13.45 -1.68 -14.88
CA ALA A 73 14.26 -0.47 -14.81
C ALA A 73 15.73 -0.79 -14.50
N GLU A 74 16.65 0.08 -14.94
CA GLU A 74 18.08 0.01 -14.55
C GLU A 74 18.27 0.11 -13.03
N ASP A 75 17.44 0.92 -12.36
CA ASP A 75 17.40 1.05 -10.90
C ASP A 75 15.99 0.67 -10.38
N VAL A 76 15.84 -0.61 -10.07
CA VAL A 76 14.58 -1.19 -9.56
C VAL A 76 14.20 -0.61 -8.19
N GLU A 77 15.19 -0.27 -7.36
CA GLU A 77 14.92 0.30 -6.04
C GLU A 77 14.32 1.70 -6.17
N GLU A 78 14.88 2.55 -7.04
CA GLU A 78 14.36 3.88 -7.30
C GLU A 78 12.99 3.85 -7.97
N ALA A 79 12.78 2.94 -8.92
CA ALA A 79 11.47 2.78 -9.55
C ALA A 79 10.40 2.31 -8.54
N GLY A 80 10.75 1.34 -7.68
CA GLY A 80 9.88 0.84 -6.62
C GLY A 80 9.59 1.89 -5.55
N PHE A 81 10.56 2.74 -5.22
CA PHE A 81 10.37 3.90 -4.36
C PHE A 81 9.32 4.86 -4.94
N ARG A 82 9.50 5.29 -6.21
CA ARG A 82 8.57 6.23 -6.86
C ARG A 82 7.16 5.67 -6.96
N PHE A 83 7.04 4.40 -7.33
CA PHE A 83 5.76 3.71 -7.39
C PHE A 83 5.05 3.73 -6.03
N ALA A 84 5.73 3.30 -4.96
CA ALA A 84 5.14 3.25 -3.63
C ALA A 84 4.83 4.65 -3.08
N LEU A 85 5.67 5.65 -3.36
CA LEU A 85 5.42 7.04 -2.96
C LEU A 85 4.16 7.59 -3.63
N GLU A 86 4.01 7.41 -4.94
CA GLU A 86 2.83 7.86 -5.68
C GLU A 86 1.57 7.12 -5.23
N GLN A 87 1.70 5.82 -4.97
CA GLN A 87 0.64 5.02 -4.39
C GLN A 87 0.15 5.61 -3.05
N CYS A 88 1.08 5.94 -2.14
CA CYS A 88 0.77 6.57 -0.85
C CYS A 88 0.10 7.93 -1.02
N ARG A 89 0.61 8.77 -1.94
CA ARG A 89 0.05 10.11 -2.19
C ARG A 89 -1.40 10.04 -2.64
N ASP A 90 -1.71 9.21 -3.64
CA ASP A 90 -3.08 9.06 -4.15
C ASP A 90 -4.02 8.52 -3.06
N LEU A 91 -3.58 7.52 -2.27
CA LEU A 91 -4.38 6.98 -1.16
C LEU A 91 -4.71 8.05 -0.12
N LEU A 92 -3.71 8.82 0.31
CA LEU A 92 -3.89 9.89 1.29
C LEU A 92 -4.77 11.02 0.72
N ALA A 93 -4.53 11.44 -0.51
CA ALA A 93 -5.33 12.46 -1.19
C ALA A 93 -6.81 12.06 -1.34
N ARG A 94 -7.08 10.75 -1.48
CA ARG A 94 -8.43 10.17 -1.56
C ARG A 94 -9.01 9.77 -0.22
N GLY A 95 -8.41 10.20 0.89
CA GLY A 95 -8.98 10.10 2.23
C GLY A 95 -8.68 8.79 2.96
N ALA A 96 -7.64 8.04 2.58
CA ALA A 96 -7.13 6.96 3.41
C ALA A 96 -6.75 7.51 4.80
N PRO A 97 -7.07 6.81 5.90
CA PRO A 97 -6.88 7.33 7.27
C PRO A 97 -5.40 7.34 7.73
N GLY A 98 -4.49 6.85 6.90
CA GLY A 98 -3.06 6.65 7.19
C GLY A 98 -2.49 5.59 6.26
N ILE A 99 -1.20 5.28 6.39
CA ILE A 99 -0.52 4.23 5.61
C ILE A 99 0.17 3.26 6.57
N HIS A 100 0.05 1.95 6.31
CA HIS A 100 0.86 0.93 6.98
C HIS A 100 1.95 0.42 6.04
N LEU A 101 3.23 0.65 6.37
CA LEU A 101 4.36 0.22 5.55
C LEU A 101 4.89 -1.16 5.96
N TYR A 102 4.86 -2.11 5.03
CA TYR A 102 5.56 -3.39 5.16
C TYR A 102 7.05 -3.21 4.85
N THR A 103 7.87 -3.10 5.90
CA THR A 103 9.30 -2.79 5.76
C THR A 103 10.16 -3.99 5.37
N LEU A 104 9.70 -5.22 5.62
CA LEU A 104 10.47 -6.46 5.41
C LEU A 104 11.87 -6.43 6.07
N ASN A 105 11.98 -5.84 7.27
CA ASN A 105 13.22 -5.61 8.00
C ASN A 105 14.23 -4.71 7.25
N GLN A 106 13.77 -3.92 6.27
CA GLN A 106 14.56 -2.96 5.51
C GLN A 106 13.96 -1.56 5.66
N SER A 107 14.70 -0.66 6.31
CA SER A 107 14.19 0.68 6.65
C SER A 107 14.46 1.75 5.60
N SER A 108 15.40 1.54 4.67
CA SER A 108 15.84 2.56 3.69
C SER A 108 14.66 3.14 2.89
N LEU A 109 13.96 2.30 2.12
CA LEU A 109 12.82 2.74 1.31
C LEU A 109 11.67 3.30 2.14
N SER A 110 11.33 2.63 3.24
CA SER A 110 10.24 3.05 4.12
C SER A 110 10.52 4.42 4.75
N GLY A 111 11.76 4.67 5.15
CA GLY A 111 12.19 5.95 5.70
C GLY A 111 12.18 7.06 4.65
N ARG A 112 12.63 6.77 3.41
CA ARG A 112 12.56 7.70 2.29
C ARG A 112 11.12 8.11 1.98
N ILE A 113 10.18 7.15 1.96
CA ILE A 113 8.75 7.43 1.71
C ILE A 113 8.19 8.32 2.82
N LEU A 114 8.44 7.98 4.09
CA LEU A 114 7.97 8.78 5.21
C LEU A 114 8.52 10.22 5.16
N ALA A 115 9.82 10.38 4.86
CA ALA A 115 10.44 11.69 4.74
C ALA A 115 9.82 12.53 3.63
N ALA A 116 9.57 11.93 2.46
CA ALA A 116 8.92 12.61 1.34
C ALA A 116 7.48 13.05 1.69
N LEU A 117 6.67 12.14 2.24
CA LEU A 117 5.29 12.45 2.63
C LEU A 117 5.20 13.54 3.71
N ARG A 118 6.14 13.56 4.67
CA ARG A 118 6.22 14.61 5.70
C ARG A 118 6.65 15.97 5.17
N ALA A 119 7.53 15.99 4.19
CA ALA A 119 7.92 17.23 3.53
C ALA A 119 6.74 17.87 2.80
N GLU A 120 5.85 17.05 2.24
CA GLU A 120 4.62 17.49 1.57
C GLU A 120 3.50 17.84 2.55
N ASN A 121 3.41 17.14 3.68
CA ASN A 121 2.39 17.31 4.71
C ASN A 121 3.01 17.26 6.11
N PRO A 122 3.42 18.40 6.70
CA PRO A 122 4.11 18.44 8.00
C PRO A 122 3.26 17.94 9.19
N GLY A 123 1.94 17.78 9.01
CA GLY A 123 1.02 17.24 10.01
C GLY A 123 0.90 15.72 10.02
N LEU A 124 1.68 15.00 9.21
CA LEU A 124 1.71 13.55 9.07
C LEU A 124 2.82 12.90 9.93
#